data_AF-A0A913Z764-F1
#
_entry.id   AF-A0A913Z764-F1
#
_cell.length_a   1.000
_cell.length_b   1.000
_cell.length_c   1.000
_cell.angle_alpha   90.00
_cell.angle_beta   90.00
_cell.angle_gamma   90.00
#
_symmetry.space_group_name_H-M   'P 1'
#
loop_
_entity.id
_entity.type
_entity.pdbx_description
1 polymer ?
#
loop_
_entity_poly.entity_id
_entity_poly.type
_entity_poly.pdbx_seq_one_letter_code
_entity_poly.pdbx_strand_id
1 'polypeptide(L)'
;MMLKIVVLAVLAYTAYSKPGVRNKDLEFATEELFRYFGVESHEKAPEYEIVYPLVVEAEGKRSVGKGATAASFLELEVEAFGETLNLIVDHDDSNYAPGLKVEIYTDEGIQKVPLRTDCVYTGKVAGEKDSLASVTVCDGLMAVIFRNHGRGELYIEPLDDEDAVKRDVGRGHPHVAYRNRPVERGAFCETERNIIYLILFLLITLLKQIPHVSQNNKELTFLTQIIHSEAENWNAQLKL
;
A
#
# COMPACT_ATOMS: atom_id res chain seq x y z
N MET A 1 -0.42 18.76 -43.95
CA MET A 1 -1.64 17.93 -43.94
C MET A 1 -1.61 16.86 -42.83
N MET A 2 -0.46 16.23 -42.55
CA MET A 2 -0.34 15.19 -41.52
C MET A 2 -0.49 15.68 -40.06
N LEU A 3 -0.11 16.93 -39.76
CA LEU A 3 -0.23 17.48 -38.40
C LEU A 3 -1.69 17.60 -37.92
N LYS A 4 -2.63 17.86 -38.83
CA LYS A 4 -4.06 17.97 -38.49
C LYS A 4 -4.69 16.61 -38.15
N ILE A 5 -4.19 15.53 -38.76
CA ILE A 5 -4.68 14.16 -38.53
C ILE A 5 -4.20 13.66 -37.15
N VAL A 6 -2.96 13.96 -36.77
CA VAL A 6 -2.42 13.58 -35.45
C VAL A 6 -3.15 14.33 -34.32
N VAL A 7 -3.40 15.63 -34.48
CA VAL A 7 -4.14 16.41 -33.47
C VAL A 7 -5.58 15.92 -33.33
N LEU A 8 -6.27 15.59 -34.44
CA LEU A 8 -7.61 15.00 -34.39
C LEU A 8 -7.62 13.61 -33.76
N ALA A 9 -6.60 12.79 -34.00
CA ALA A 9 -6.48 11.48 -33.38
C ALA A 9 -6.24 11.56 -31.86
N VAL A 10 -5.40 12.51 -31.41
CA VAL A 10 -5.17 12.76 -29.97
C VAL A 10 -6.43 13.29 -29.29
N LEU A 11 -7.13 14.26 -29.90
CA LEU A 11 -8.38 14.79 -29.36
C LEU A 11 -9.50 13.74 -29.35
N ALA A 12 -9.55 12.87 -30.36
CA ALA A 12 -10.48 11.74 -30.37
C ALA A 12 -10.15 10.71 -29.29
N TYR A 13 -8.86 10.43 -29.04
CA TYR A 13 -8.43 9.52 -27.98
C TYR A 13 -8.81 10.06 -26.59
N THR A 14 -8.60 11.36 -26.32
CA THR A 14 -9.00 11.99 -25.06
C THR A 14 -10.51 12.16 -24.90
N ALA A 15 -11.26 12.19 -26.01
CA ALA A 15 -12.73 12.26 -25.99
C ALA A 15 -13.38 10.87 -25.86
N TYR A 16 -12.66 9.79 -26.20
CA TYR A 16 -13.14 8.41 -26.08
C TYR A 16 -12.76 7.73 -24.76
N SER A 17 -11.80 8.29 -24.02
CA SER A 17 -11.66 7.99 -22.60
C SER A 17 -12.84 8.62 -21.85
N LYS A 18 -13.97 7.92 -21.80
CA LYS A 18 -15.02 8.22 -20.82
C LYS A 18 -14.32 8.31 -19.46
N PRO A 19 -14.37 9.45 -18.75
CA PRO A 19 -14.04 9.40 -17.34
C PRO A 19 -14.95 8.32 -16.75
N GLY A 20 -14.34 7.33 -16.09
CA GLY A 20 -15.10 6.30 -15.39
C GLY A 20 -16.14 7.04 -14.55
N VAL A 21 -17.43 6.78 -14.81
CA VAL A 21 -18.50 7.37 -14.02
C VAL A 21 -18.28 6.85 -12.61
N ARG A 22 -17.69 7.69 -11.75
CA ARG A 22 -17.51 7.41 -10.34
C ARG A 22 -18.89 7.17 -9.78
N ASN A 23 -19.22 5.91 -9.52
CA ASN A 23 -20.47 5.57 -8.88
C ASN A 23 -20.38 6.08 -7.43
N LYS A 24 -21.18 7.09 -7.09
CA LYS A 24 -21.19 7.67 -5.74
C LYS A 24 -21.54 6.65 -4.67
N ASP A 25 -22.23 5.56 -5.04
CA ASP A 25 -22.59 4.48 -4.12
C ASP A 25 -21.39 3.58 -3.75
N LEU A 26 -20.26 3.70 -4.47
CA LEU A 26 -19.02 3.00 -4.18
C LEU A 26 -17.99 3.88 -3.45
N GLU A 27 -18.24 5.18 -3.36
CA GLU A 27 -17.35 6.13 -2.68
C GLU A 27 -17.51 6.01 -1.16
N PHE A 28 -16.42 6.16 -0.42
CA PHE A 28 -16.42 6.03 1.03
C PHE A 28 -16.96 7.30 1.71
N ALA A 29 -17.81 7.15 2.72
CA ALA A 29 -18.14 8.23 3.64
C ALA A 29 -16.90 8.64 4.46
N THR A 30 -16.95 9.81 5.11
CA THR A 30 -15.83 10.28 5.94
C THR A 30 -15.48 9.30 7.05
N GLU A 31 -16.46 8.66 7.70
CA GLU A 31 -16.18 7.60 8.67
C GLU A 31 -15.49 6.37 8.07
N GLU A 32 -15.85 5.98 6.84
CA GLU A 32 -15.24 4.85 6.14
C GLU A 32 -13.79 5.18 5.77
N LEU A 33 -13.52 6.40 5.26
CA LEU A 33 -12.17 6.88 4.98
C LEU A 33 -11.26 6.87 6.21
N PHE A 34 -11.78 7.31 7.36
CA PHE A 34 -11.02 7.28 8.60
C PHE A 34 -10.75 5.83 9.06
N ARG A 35 -11.75 4.95 8.93
CA ARG A 35 -11.65 3.53 9.33
C ARG A 35 -10.60 2.76 8.53
N TYR A 36 -10.64 2.85 7.19
CA TYR A 36 -9.74 2.05 6.34
C TYR A 36 -8.39 2.74 6.07
N PHE A 37 -8.36 4.08 6.05
CA PHE A 37 -7.16 4.81 5.65
C PHE A 37 -6.61 5.78 6.70
N GLY A 38 -7.32 6.03 7.79
CA GLY A 38 -6.92 7.01 8.81
C GLY A 38 -6.99 8.46 8.33
N VAL A 39 -7.81 8.76 7.30
CA VAL A 39 -7.90 10.10 6.70
C VAL A 39 -9.29 10.70 6.79
N GLU A 40 -9.35 12.03 6.86
CA GLU A 40 -10.60 12.78 7.07
C GLU A 40 -11.27 13.21 5.75
N SER A 41 -10.59 13.06 4.61
CA SER A 41 -11.11 13.52 3.32
C SER A 41 -10.57 12.70 2.15
N HIS A 42 -11.34 12.66 1.06
CA HIS A 42 -10.96 12.01 -0.19
C HIS A 42 -9.68 12.59 -0.82
N GLU A 43 -9.38 13.87 -0.58
CA GLU A 43 -8.14 14.50 -1.07
C GLU A 43 -6.88 13.90 -0.43
N LYS A 44 -7.01 13.38 0.79
CA LYS A 44 -5.92 12.71 1.52
C LYS A 44 -5.96 11.18 1.37
N ALA A 45 -7.04 10.64 0.80
CA ALA A 45 -7.23 9.21 0.65
C ALA A 45 -6.24 8.62 -0.39
N PRO A 46 -5.83 7.36 -0.21
CA PRO A 46 -5.09 6.65 -1.25
C PRO A 46 -5.95 6.51 -2.50
N GLU A 47 -5.33 6.05 -3.59
CA GLU A 47 -6.10 5.52 -4.70
C GLU A 47 -6.69 4.17 -4.26
N TYR A 48 -8.02 4.05 -4.27
CA TYR A 48 -8.73 2.86 -3.81
C TYR A 48 -9.90 2.48 -4.71
N GLU A 49 -10.30 1.21 -4.64
CA GLU A 49 -11.55 0.70 -5.23
C GLU A 49 -12.09 -0.51 -4.46
N ILE A 50 -13.37 -0.82 -4.70
CA ILE A 50 -14.05 -1.98 -4.12
C ILE A 50 -13.84 -3.19 -5.03
N VAL A 51 -13.32 -4.27 -4.47
CA VAL A 51 -12.98 -5.49 -5.20
C VAL A 51 -13.67 -6.72 -4.59
N TYR A 52 -13.71 -7.81 -5.35
CA TYR A 52 -14.34 -9.07 -4.96
C TYR A 52 -13.36 -10.22 -5.22
N PRO A 53 -12.46 -10.49 -4.28
CA PRO A 53 -11.47 -11.55 -4.41
C PRO A 53 -12.12 -12.94 -4.53
N LEU A 54 -11.51 -13.80 -5.33
CA LEU A 54 -11.97 -15.15 -5.58
C LEU A 54 -10.87 -16.17 -5.32
N VAL A 55 -11.22 -17.31 -4.72
CA VAL A 55 -10.42 -18.54 -4.74
C VAL A 55 -10.70 -19.26 -6.05
N VAL A 56 -9.64 -19.71 -6.72
CA VAL A 56 -9.71 -20.50 -7.95
C VAL A 56 -9.55 -21.97 -7.59
N GLU A 57 -10.57 -22.77 -7.90
CA GLU A 57 -10.59 -24.22 -7.68
C GLU A 57 -10.81 -24.95 -9.02
N ALA A 58 -10.67 -26.29 -9.02
CA ALA A 58 -10.88 -27.11 -10.21
C ALA A 58 -12.31 -26.98 -10.78
N GLU A 59 -13.30 -26.79 -9.91
CA GLU A 59 -14.71 -26.61 -10.27
C GLU A 59 -15.05 -25.17 -10.66
N GLY A 60 -14.09 -24.24 -10.61
CA GLY A 60 -14.27 -22.83 -10.96
C GLY A 60 -13.89 -21.87 -9.83
N LYS A 61 -14.32 -20.61 -9.95
CA LYS A 61 -14.01 -19.54 -8.99
C LYS A 61 -15.08 -19.42 -7.92
N ARG A 62 -14.68 -19.17 -6.68
CA ARG A 62 -15.56 -18.99 -5.52
C ARG A 62 -15.14 -17.78 -4.71
N SER A 63 -16.08 -17.13 -4.03
CA SER A 63 -15.74 -16.08 -3.07
C SER A 63 -14.81 -16.62 -1.99
N VAL A 64 -13.88 -15.81 -1.50
CA VAL A 64 -13.01 -16.21 -0.38
C VAL A 64 -13.88 -16.52 0.84
N GLY A 65 -13.71 -17.71 1.41
CA GLY A 65 -14.50 -18.17 2.55
C GLY A 65 -13.77 -19.26 3.33
N LYS A 66 -14.49 -19.94 4.24
CA LYS A 66 -13.91 -20.95 5.15
C LYS A 66 -13.18 -22.10 4.45
N GLY A 67 -13.53 -22.40 3.19
CA GLY A 67 -12.85 -23.43 2.39
C GLY A 67 -11.37 -23.12 2.08
N ALA A 68 -10.94 -21.87 2.21
CA ALA A 68 -9.54 -21.47 2.06
C ALA A 68 -8.70 -21.74 3.32
N THR A 69 -9.31 -22.00 4.47
CA THR A 69 -8.58 -22.28 5.72
C THR A 69 -8.02 -23.71 5.69
N ALA A 70 -6.80 -23.89 6.19
CA ALA A 70 -6.05 -25.14 6.25
C ALA A 70 -5.72 -25.78 4.89
N ALA A 71 -5.97 -25.08 3.78
CA ALA A 71 -5.45 -25.46 2.48
C ALA A 71 -3.92 -25.33 2.49
N SER A 72 -3.19 -26.27 1.89
CA SER A 72 -1.73 -26.17 1.76
C SER A 72 -1.30 -25.13 0.73
N PHE A 73 -2.19 -24.77 -0.18
CA PHE A 73 -1.93 -23.93 -1.34
C PHE A 73 -3.24 -23.25 -1.79
N LEU A 74 -3.15 -22.02 -2.29
CA LEU A 74 -4.27 -21.27 -2.85
C LEU A 74 -3.87 -20.56 -4.15
N GLU A 75 -4.77 -20.61 -5.13
CA GLU A 75 -4.79 -19.68 -6.26
C GLU A 75 -5.89 -18.65 -6.01
N LEU A 76 -5.50 -17.38 -5.94
CA LEU A 76 -6.43 -16.27 -5.71
C LEU A 76 -6.46 -15.37 -6.93
N GLU A 77 -7.65 -14.94 -7.31
CA GLU A 77 -7.84 -13.93 -8.35
C GLU A 77 -8.45 -12.67 -7.74
N VAL A 78 -7.85 -11.53 -8.05
CA VAL A 78 -8.38 -10.21 -7.68
C VAL A 78 -8.30 -9.29 -8.88
N GLU A 79 -9.43 -8.72 -9.28
CA GLU A 79 -9.48 -7.63 -10.25
C GLU A 79 -9.32 -6.31 -9.49
N ALA A 80 -8.20 -5.62 -9.70
CA ALA A 80 -7.86 -4.37 -9.02
C ALA A 80 -7.16 -3.37 -9.97
N PHE A 81 -7.63 -2.12 -10.02
CA PHE A 81 -7.08 -1.00 -10.81
C PHE A 81 -6.94 -1.32 -12.30
N GLY A 82 -7.95 -2.00 -12.85
CA GLY A 82 -7.96 -2.45 -14.25
C GLY A 82 -7.00 -3.59 -14.58
N GLU A 83 -6.43 -4.25 -13.57
CA GLU A 83 -5.55 -5.42 -13.71
C GLU A 83 -6.19 -6.64 -13.03
N THR A 84 -6.06 -7.82 -13.64
CA THR A 84 -6.36 -9.09 -12.97
C THR A 84 -5.08 -9.66 -12.35
N LEU A 85 -5.05 -9.75 -11.03
CA LEU A 85 -3.93 -10.30 -10.27
C LEU A 85 -4.24 -11.73 -9.87
N ASN A 86 -3.40 -12.65 -10.35
CA ASN A 86 -3.45 -14.05 -9.95
C ASN A 86 -2.34 -14.29 -8.92
N LEU A 87 -2.69 -14.54 -7.67
CA LEU A 87 -1.75 -14.86 -6.60
C LEU A 87 -1.64 -16.38 -6.48
N ILE A 88 -0.41 -16.87 -6.43
CA ILE A 88 -0.07 -18.27 -6.22
C ILE A 88 0.65 -18.31 -4.88
N VAL A 89 -0.02 -18.80 -3.84
CA VAL A 89 0.45 -18.72 -2.45
C VAL A 89 0.39 -20.08 -1.75
N ASP A 90 1.44 -20.40 -0.99
CA ASP A 90 1.55 -21.60 -0.17
C ASP A 90 1.27 -21.25 1.29
N HIS A 91 0.74 -22.22 2.06
CA HIS A 91 0.59 -22.05 3.51
C HIS A 91 1.96 -21.78 4.14
N ASP A 92 2.06 -20.73 4.93
CA ASP A 92 3.31 -20.29 5.54
C ASP A 92 3.06 -19.67 6.92
N ASP A 93 3.34 -20.47 7.95
CA ASP A 93 3.32 -20.03 9.34
C ASP A 93 4.73 -19.89 9.95
N SER A 94 5.77 -19.90 9.11
CA SER A 94 7.17 -19.92 9.56
C SER A 94 7.59 -18.68 10.35
N ASN A 95 6.86 -17.56 10.19
CA ASN A 95 7.08 -16.32 10.91
C ASN A 95 6.45 -16.30 12.31
N TYR A 96 5.73 -17.36 12.70
CA TYR A 96 5.07 -17.45 14.00
C TYR A 96 5.75 -18.51 14.89
N ALA A 97 5.96 -18.16 16.15
CA ALA A 97 6.47 -19.11 17.12
C ALA A 97 5.43 -20.23 17.36
N PRO A 98 5.83 -21.52 17.40
CA PRO A 98 4.93 -22.61 17.73
C PRO A 98 4.22 -22.38 19.07
N GLY A 99 2.89 -22.46 19.07
CA GLY A 99 2.08 -22.25 20.28
C GLY A 99 1.98 -20.79 20.73
N LEU A 100 2.30 -19.83 19.86
CA LEU A 100 2.08 -18.41 20.10
C LEU A 100 0.63 -18.16 20.52
N LYS A 101 0.46 -17.36 21.57
CA LYS A 101 -0.85 -16.96 22.10
C LYS A 101 -0.98 -15.45 22.06
N VAL A 102 -2.18 -14.97 21.80
CA VAL A 102 -2.54 -13.56 21.90
C VAL A 102 -3.37 -13.32 23.15
N GLU A 103 -3.16 -12.16 23.78
CA GLU A 103 -3.95 -11.68 24.90
C GLU A 103 -5.06 -10.77 24.37
N ILE A 104 -6.31 -11.19 24.56
CA ILE A 104 -7.50 -10.42 24.17
C ILE A 104 -8.06 -9.77 25.43
N TYR A 105 -8.20 -8.45 25.38
CA TYR A 105 -8.83 -7.66 26.43
C TYR A 105 -10.32 -7.58 26.16
N THR A 106 -11.13 -8.14 27.06
CA THR A 106 -12.59 -8.16 26.98
C THR A 106 -13.18 -7.58 28.26
N ASP A 107 -14.48 -7.28 28.25
CA ASP A 107 -15.21 -6.83 29.45
C ASP A 107 -15.17 -7.90 30.58
N GLU A 108 -14.94 -9.17 30.22
CA GLU A 108 -14.81 -10.30 31.14
C GLU A 108 -13.37 -10.48 31.69
N GLY A 109 -12.43 -9.65 31.25
CA GLY A 109 -11.01 -9.70 31.62
C GLY A 109 -10.09 -10.11 30.47
N ILE A 110 -8.87 -10.53 30.81
CA ILE A 110 -7.83 -10.92 29.85
C ILE A 110 -7.95 -12.41 29.51
N GLN A 111 -8.16 -12.70 28.23
CA GLN A 111 -8.20 -14.07 27.70
C GLN A 111 -6.94 -14.37 26.90
N LYS A 112 -6.36 -15.57 27.09
CA LYS A 112 -5.20 -16.04 26.33
C LYS A 112 -5.62 -17.11 25.33
N VAL A 113 -5.65 -16.76 24.04
CA VAL A 113 -6.06 -17.67 22.98
C VAL A 113 -4.89 -18.01 22.05
N PRO A 114 -4.81 -19.24 21.50
CA PRO A 114 -3.83 -19.56 20.46
C PRO A 114 -4.00 -18.67 19.23
N LEU A 115 -2.88 -18.21 18.66
CA LEU A 115 -2.91 -17.51 17.38
C LEU A 115 -3.28 -18.50 16.26
N ARG A 116 -4.26 -18.13 15.43
CA ARG A 116 -4.58 -18.89 14.23
C ARG A 116 -3.53 -18.63 13.15
N THR A 117 -2.85 -19.69 12.72
CA THR A 117 -1.84 -19.63 11.64
C THR A 117 -2.18 -20.55 10.46
N ASP A 118 -3.24 -21.36 10.58
CA ASP A 118 -3.75 -22.27 9.55
C ASP A 118 -4.42 -21.56 8.36
N CYS A 119 -4.37 -20.23 8.34
CA CYS A 119 -5.00 -19.36 7.35
C CYS A 119 -4.04 -18.27 6.85
N VAL A 120 -2.73 -18.43 7.05
CA VAL A 120 -1.70 -17.49 6.60
C VAL A 120 -0.87 -18.11 5.48
N TYR A 121 -0.61 -17.32 4.44
CA TYR A 121 -0.02 -17.75 3.18
C TYR A 121 1.00 -16.75 2.68
N THR A 122 2.05 -17.22 2.02
CA THR A 122 3.01 -16.38 1.29
C THR A 122 3.25 -16.90 -0.12
N GLY A 123 3.61 -16.01 -1.04
CA GLY A 123 3.83 -16.39 -2.42
C GLY A 123 4.07 -15.19 -3.33
N LYS A 124 3.49 -15.21 -4.53
CA LYS A 124 3.80 -14.23 -5.57
C LYS A 124 2.63 -14.01 -6.53
N VAL A 125 2.74 -12.96 -7.33
CA VAL A 125 1.85 -12.73 -8.48
C VAL A 125 2.33 -13.59 -9.65
N ALA A 126 1.44 -14.39 -10.22
CA ALA A 126 1.73 -15.24 -11.37
C ALA A 126 2.24 -14.41 -12.56
N GLY A 127 3.36 -14.81 -13.14
CA GLY A 127 3.97 -14.12 -14.28
C GLY A 127 4.78 -12.86 -13.91
N GLU A 128 4.80 -12.42 -12.65
CA GLU A 128 5.61 -11.27 -12.21
C GLU A 128 6.83 -11.72 -11.41
N LYS A 129 8.00 -11.51 -12.02
CA LYS A 129 9.28 -11.86 -11.39
C LYS A 129 9.56 -10.92 -10.21
N ASP A 130 10.06 -11.53 -9.14
CA ASP A 130 10.37 -10.91 -7.84
C ASP A 130 9.21 -10.11 -7.20
N SER A 131 7.97 -10.49 -7.51
CA SER A 131 6.81 -10.10 -6.70
C SER A 131 6.74 -10.95 -5.43
N LEU A 132 6.21 -10.38 -4.36
CA LEU A 132 5.94 -11.05 -3.09
C LEU A 132 4.52 -10.73 -2.65
N ALA A 133 3.79 -11.74 -2.19
CA ALA A 133 2.47 -11.59 -1.59
C ALA A 133 2.47 -12.22 -0.20
N SER A 134 1.96 -11.49 0.80
CA SER A 134 1.59 -12.01 2.11
C SER A 134 0.09 -11.96 2.21
N VAL A 135 -0.55 -13.08 2.52
CA VAL A 135 -2.00 -13.25 2.48
C VAL A 135 -2.48 -13.89 3.77
N THR A 136 -3.59 -13.42 4.30
CA THR A 136 -4.36 -14.14 5.32
C THR A 136 -5.81 -14.26 4.88
N VAL A 137 -6.45 -15.38 5.22
CA VAL A 137 -7.88 -15.63 4.99
C VAL A 137 -8.62 -15.88 6.31
N CYS A 138 -7.98 -15.56 7.45
CA CYS A 138 -8.50 -15.96 8.76
C CYS A 138 -9.89 -15.39 9.05
N ASP A 139 -10.09 -14.12 8.72
CA ASP A 139 -11.32 -13.35 8.91
C ASP A 139 -11.65 -12.58 7.62
N GLY A 140 -11.70 -13.31 6.51
CA GLY A 140 -11.75 -12.76 5.15
C GLY A 140 -10.35 -12.55 4.55
N LEU A 141 -10.28 -12.33 3.24
CA LEU A 141 -9.00 -12.10 2.57
C LEU A 141 -8.39 -10.76 2.99
N MET A 142 -7.17 -10.78 3.50
CA MET A 142 -6.31 -9.61 3.58
C MET A 142 -4.99 -9.92 2.89
N ALA A 143 -4.48 -9.00 2.08
CA ALA A 143 -3.26 -9.21 1.32
C ALA A 143 -2.41 -7.93 1.26
N VAL A 144 -1.09 -8.12 1.32
CA VAL A 144 -0.09 -7.12 0.95
C VAL A 144 0.75 -7.69 -0.18
N ILE A 145 0.81 -6.98 -1.30
CA ILE A 145 1.46 -7.42 -2.54
C ILE A 145 2.52 -6.39 -2.91
N PHE A 146 3.79 -6.82 -2.86
CA PHE A 146 4.94 -6.06 -3.29
C PHE A 146 5.26 -6.39 -4.75
N ARG A 147 5.31 -5.35 -5.59
CA ARG A 147 5.55 -5.50 -7.03
C ARG A 147 6.70 -4.63 -7.49
N ASN A 148 7.43 -5.13 -8.48
CA ASN A 148 8.58 -4.47 -9.06
C ASN A 148 8.21 -3.31 -10.01
N HIS A 149 9.24 -2.65 -10.54
CA HIS A 149 9.13 -1.68 -11.64
C HIS A 149 8.26 -0.45 -11.31
N GLY A 150 8.29 0.01 -10.05
CA GLY A 150 7.58 1.21 -9.64
C GLY A 150 6.05 1.05 -9.59
N ARG A 151 5.53 -0.20 -9.65
CA ARG A 151 4.10 -0.49 -9.46
C ARG A 151 3.65 -0.33 -8.00
N GLY A 152 4.61 -0.25 -7.07
CA GLY A 152 4.36 -0.01 -5.66
C GLY A 152 3.74 -1.20 -4.95
N GLU A 153 3.27 -0.92 -3.75
CA GLU A 153 2.58 -1.88 -2.88
C GLU A 153 1.07 -1.79 -3.11
N LEU A 154 0.43 -2.95 -3.15
CA LEU A 154 -1.01 -3.08 -3.21
C LEU A 154 -1.52 -3.79 -1.96
N TYR A 155 -2.53 -3.20 -1.34
CA TYR A 155 -3.18 -3.70 -0.15
C TYR A 155 -4.61 -4.11 -0.51
N ILE A 156 -5.08 -5.19 0.11
CA ILE A 156 -6.47 -5.66 -0.01
C ILE A 156 -6.93 -5.99 1.41
N GLU A 157 -8.05 -5.40 1.83
CA GLU A 157 -8.61 -5.60 3.18
C GLU A 157 -10.12 -5.88 3.09
N PRO A 158 -10.67 -6.75 3.95
CA PRO A 158 -12.11 -6.99 3.97
C PRO A 158 -12.83 -5.73 4.46
N LEU A 159 -13.97 -5.42 3.84
CA LEU A 159 -14.87 -4.43 4.43
C LEU A 159 -15.46 -5.00 5.73
N ASP A 160 -15.79 -4.14 6.68
CA ASP A 160 -16.62 -4.56 7.81
C ASP A 160 -18.04 -4.91 7.36
N ASP A 161 -18.79 -5.60 8.22
CA ASP A 161 -20.12 -6.12 7.86
C ASP A 161 -21.10 -5.00 7.47
N GLU A 162 -21.03 -3.83 8.10
CA GLU A 162 -21.93 -2.70 7.82
C GLU A 162 -21.64 -2.09 6.44
N ASP A 163 -20.37 -1.91 6.10
CA ASP A 163 -19.92 -1.36 4.83
C ASP A 163 -20.03 -2.38 3.69
N ALA A 164 -19.92 -3.66 4.02
CA ALA A 164 -20.10 -4.77 3.10
C ALA A 164 -21.55 -4.89 2.63
N VAL A 165 -22.53 -4.78 3.54
CA VAL A 165 -23.97 -4.85 3.19
C VAL A 165 -24.36 -3.76 2.19
N LYS A 166 -23.78 -2.56 2.29
CA LYS A 166 -24.03 -1.46 1.35
C LYS A 166 -23.57 -1.79 -0.08
N ARG A 167 -22.59 -2.69 -0.20
CA ARG A 167 -21.85 -3.00 -1.44
C ARG A 167 -22.00 -4.47 -1.83
N ASP A 168 -22.95 -5.19 -1.23
CA ASP A 168 -23.23 -6.57 -1.61
C ASP A 168 -23.92 -6.61 -2.97
N VAL A 169 -23.20 -7.14 -3.95
CA VAL A 169 -23.69 -7.36 -5.32
C VAL A 169 -23.84 -8.85 -5.64
N GLY A 170 -23.88 -9.71 -4.61
CA GLY A 170 -23.99 -11.17 -4.76
C GLY A 170 -22.72 -11.82 -5.30
N ARG A 171 -21.56 -11.16 -5.19
CA ARG A 171 -20.25 -11.65 -5.64
C ARG A 171 -19.36 -12.15 -4.51
N GLY A 172 -19.90 -12.23 -3.30
CA GLY A 172 -19.15 -12.56 -2.08
C GLY A 172 -18.86 -11.33 -1.25
N HIS A 173 -18.12 -11.53 -0.16
CA HIS A 173 -17.73 -10.46 0.75
C HIS A 173 -16.86 -9.42 0.01
N PRO A 174 -17.25 -8.15 -0.04
CA PRO A 174 -16.46 -7.10 -0.69
C PRO A 174 -15.22 -6.72 0.12
N HIS A 175 -14.22 -6.25 -0.60
CA HIS A 175 -12.94 -5.80 -0.08
C HIS A 175 -12.62 -4.40 -0.60
N VAL A 176 -11.76 -3.69 0.10
CA VAL A 176 -11.11 -2.49 -0.43
C VAL A 176 -9.71 -2.83 -0.89
N ALA A 177 -9.39 -2.51 -2.14
CA ALA A 177 -8.04 -2.55 -2.67
C ALA A 177 -7.50 -1.12 -2.73
N TYR A 178 -6.25 -0.89 -2.29
CA TYR A 178 -5.66 0.45 -2.30
C TYR A 178 -4.15 0.45 -2.53
N ARG A 179 -3.65 1.53 -3.15
CA ARG A 179 -2.23 1.79 -3.43
C ARG A 179 -1.84 3.15 -2.86
N ASN A 180 -0.54 3.39 -2.69
CA ASN A 180 -0.01 4.64 -2.12
C ASN A 180 -0.60 4.92 -0.74
N ARG A 181 -0.53 3.92 0.16
CA ARG A 181 -1.03 4.04 1.53
C ARG A 181 -0.59 5.38 2.14
N PRO A 182 -1.51 6.15 2.75
CA PRO A 182 -1.14 7.39 3.40
C PRO A 182 -0.09 7.08 4.48
N VAL A 183 1.14 7.52 4.26
CA VAL A 183 2.18 7.37 5.26
C VAL A 183 1.95 8.44 6.30
N GLU A 184 1.56 8.03 7.51
CA GLU A 184 1.76 8.91 8.66
C GLU A 184 3.26 9.22 8.74
N ARG A 185 3.62 10.52 8.69
CA ARG A 185 4.98 10.99 8.95
C ARG A 185 5.33 10.70 10.41
N GLY A 186 5.59 9.44 10.75
CA GLY A 186 5.77 9.00 12.13
C GLY A 186 6.43 7.63 12.30
N ALA A 187 6.46 6.77 11.29
CA ALA A 187 7.08 5.45 11.40
C ALA A 187 7.89 5.09 10.14
N PHE A 188 8.96 5.84 9.88
CA PHE A 188 10.09 5.29 9.14
C PHE A 188 11.21 4.99 10.13
N CYS A 189 11.83 3.81 10.02
CA CYS A 189 13.15 3.61 10.58
C CYS A 189 14.12 4.49 9.77
N GLU A 190 14.42 5.69 10.29
CA GLU A 190 15.29 6.69 9.65
C GLU A 190 16.76 6.23 9.65
N THR A 191 17.12 5.34 8.73
CA THR A 191 18.53 5.06 8.42
C THR A 191 18.99 5.57 7.06
N GLU A 192 18.08 6.00 6.16
CA GLU A 192 18.47 6.46 4.82
C GLU A 192 18.64 7.99 4.68
N ARG A 193 17.94 8.81 5.49
CA ARG A 193 18.05 10.28 5.39
C ARG A 193 19.39 10.82 5.91
N ASN A 194 19.98 10.19 6.92
CA ASN A 194 21.27 10.61 7.48
C ASN A 194 22.44 10.50 6.48
N ILE A 195 22.38 9.54 5.55
CA ILE A 195 23.43 9.32 4.54
C ILE A 195 23.42 10.47 3.51
N ILE A 196 22.24 10.91 3.08
CA ILE A 196 22.09 11.99 2.09
C ILE A 196 22.66 13.31 2.63
N TYR A 197 22.36 13.65 3.90
CA TYR A 197 22.90 14.86 4.53
C TYR A 197 24.42 14.79 4.76
N LEU A 198 24.96 13.62 5.14
CA LEU A 198 26.41 13.44 5.26
C LEU A 198 27.11 13.60 3.91
N ILE A 199 26.54 13.04 2.84
CA ILE A 199 27.07 13.17 1.47
C ILE A 199 27.04 14.63 1.02
N LEU A 200 25.93 15.35 1.23
CA LEU A 200 25.81 16.78 0.90
C LEU A 200 26.80 17.64 1.69
N PHE A 201 26.96 17.37 2.99
CA PHE A 201 27.92 18.09 3.84
C PHE A 201 29.38 17.84 3.41
N LEU A 202 29.72 16.60 3.09
CA LEU A 202 31.04 16.22 2.55
C LEU A 202 31.29 16.86 1.19
N LEU A 203 30.30 16.89 0.29
CA LEU A 203 30.43 17.54 -1.01
C LEU A 203 30.71 19.04 -0.87
N ILE A 204 30.00 19.73 0.02
CA ILE A 204 30.17 21.16 0.26
C ILE A 204 31.55 21.46 0.88
N THR A 205 32.03 20.61 1.79
CA THR A 205 33.37 20.77 2.37
C THR A 205 34.48 20.50 1.35
N LEU A 206 34.32 19.50 0.47
CA LEU A 206 35.24 19.27 -0.66
C LEU A 206 35.24 20.44 -1.66
N LEU A 207 34.08 21.01 -1.99
CA LEU A 207 33.98 22.17 -2.88
C LEU A 207 34.71 23.41 -2.33
N LYS A 208 34.77 23.57 -1.00
CA LYS A 208 35.52 24.67 -0.34
C LYS A 208 37.05 24.51 -0.39
N GLN A 209 37.57 23.31 -0.66
CA GLN A 209 39.01 23.06 -0.77
C GLN A 209 39.57 23.36 -2.17
N ILE A 210 38.71 23.66 -3.14
CA ILE A 210 39.12 24.00 -4.51
C ILE A 210 39.53 25.48 -4.56
N PRO A 211 40.81 25.81 -4.87
CA PRO A 211 41.36 27.17 -4.73
C PRO A 211 40.78 28.22 -5.71
N HIS A 212 39.88 27.83 -6.60
CA HIS A 212 39.16 28.72 -7.52
C HIS A 212 37.69 28.98 -7.14
N VAL A 213 37.16 28.30 -6.13
CA VAL A 213 35.81 28.57 -5.62
C VAL A 213 35.89 29.68 -4.58
N SER A 214 35.60 30.91 -5.01
CA SER A 214 35.63 32.08 -4.14
C SER A 214 34.70 31.93 -2.93
N GLN A 215 35.22 32.17 -1.73
CA GLN A 215 34.45 32.21 -0.47
C GLN A 215 33.33 33.28 -0.45
N ASN A 216 33.27 34.14 -1.47
CA ASN A 216 32.20 35.12 -1.66
C ASN A 216 31.07 34.63 -2.58
N ASN A 217 31.03 33.34 -2.92
CA ASN A 217 29.92 32.78 -3.67
C ASN A 217 28.66 32.72 -2.78
N LYS A 218 27.79 33.73 -2.93
CA LYS A 218 26.56 33.91 -2.15
C LYS A 218 25.64 32.69 -2.20
N GLU A 219 25.66 31.93 -3.29
CA GLU A 219 24.88 30.69 -3.46
C GLU A 219 25.39 29.58 -2.52
N LEU A 220 26.71 29.38 -2.41
CA LEU A 220 27.29 28.39 -1.49
C LEU A 220 27.07 28.77 -0.02
N THR A 221 27.14 30.07 0.29
CA THR A 221 26.87 30.57 1.64
C THR A 221 25.40 30.41 2.02
N PHE A 222 24.49 30.66 1.08
CA PHE A 222 23.06 30.47 1.26
C PHE A 222 22.68 29.00 1.44
N LEU A 223 23.23 28.09 0.63
CA LEU A 223 23.03 26.64 0.78
C LEU A 223 23.58 26.12 2.12
N THR A 224 24.72 26.65 2.58
CA THR A 224 25.26 26.31 3.90
C THR A 224 24.33 26.78 5.03
N GLN A 225 23.72 27.96 4.91
CA GLN A 225 22.77 28.49 5.89
C GLN A 225 21.45 27.71 5.93
N ILE A 226 20.93 27.28 4.78
CA ILE A 226 19.73 26.43 4.71
C ILE A 226 19.97 25.09 5.42
N ILE A 227 21.09 24.42 5.10
CA ILE A 227 21.44 23.14 5.72
C ILE A 227 21.63 23.29 7.23
N HIS A 228 22.22 24.40 7.70
CA HIS A 228 22.39 24.64 9.13
C HIS A 228 21.07 24.98 9.84
N SER A 229 20.23 25.82 9.22
CA SER A 229 18.90 26.19 9.76
C SER A 229 17.96 25.00 9.86
N GLU A 230 18.01 24.07 8.90
CA GLU A 230 17.22 22.84 8.97
C GLU A 230 17.77 21.91 10.07
N ALA A 231 19.10 21.79 10.21
CA ALA A 231 19.72 20.99 11.26
C ALA A 231 19.40 21.48 12.68
N GLU A 232 19.31 22.79 12.91
CA GLU A 232 18.93 23.37 14.20
C GLU A 232 17.44 23.16 14.52
N ASN A 233 16.56 23.24 13.50
CA ASN A 233 15.13 23.00 13.66
C ASN A 233 14.83 21.53 14.05
N TRP A 234 15.62 20.58 13.57
CA TRP A 234 15.53 19.16 13.95
C TRP A 234 16.00 18.88 15.38
N ASN A 235 17.07 19.54 15.84
CA ASN A 235 17.50 19.42 17.25
C ASN A 235 16.46 19.96 18.24
N ALA A 236 15.58 20.87 17.81
CA ALA A 236 14.45 21.35 18.60
C ALA A 236 13.29 20.33 18.64
N GLN A 237 13.10 19.54 17.58
CA GLN A 237 12.07 18.48 17.53
C GLN A 237 12.46 17.18 18.24
N LEU A 238 13.75 16.93 18.46
CA LEU A 238 14.28 15.76 19.19
C LEU A 238 14.40 15.95 20.72
N LYS A 239 13.90 17.08 21.26
CA LYS A 239 13.95 17.41 22.71
C LYS A 239 12.61 17.24 23.45
N LEU A 240 11.67 16.47 22.90
CA LEU A 240 10.49 15.96 23.60
C LEU A 240 10.58 14.44 23.71
#